data_AF-A0A2E8X2D0-F1
#
_entry.id   AF-A0A2E8X2D0-F1
#
_cell.length_a   1.000
_cell.length_b   1.000
_cell.length_c   1.000
_cell.angle_alpha   90.00
_cell.angle_beta   90.00
_cell.angle_gamma   90.00
#
_symmetry.space_group_name_H-M   'P 1'
#
loop_
_entity.id
_entity.type
_entity.pdbx_description
1 polymer ?
#
loop_
_entity_poly.entity_id
_entity_poly.type
_entity_poly.pdbx_seq_one_letter_code
_entity_poly.pdbx_strand_id
1 'polypeptide(L)' 'MAASKNGLWVEHMPWTFEMFEEEPVVKDGYMILPDGPGIGVNFNESALEKYKHQG' A
#
# COMPACT_ATOMS: atom_id res chain seq x y z
N MET A 1 8.35 -4.53 7.37
CA MET A 1 9.26 -5.69 7.20
C MET A 1 10.66 -5.29 6.80
N ALA A 2 10.86 -4.33 5.90
CA ALA A 2 12.20 -3.86 5.49
C ALA A 2 13.14 -3.49 6.65
N ALA A 3 12.62 -2.98 7.77
CA ALA A 3 13.40 -2.64 8.96
C ALA A 3 13.69 -3.84 9.91
N SER A 4 13.08 -5.00 9.67
CA SER A 4 13.31 -6.20 10.48
C SER A 4 14.47 -7.00 9.91
N LYS A 5 15.40 -7.44 10.76
CA LYS A 5 16.59 -8.21 10.38
C LYS A 5 16.27 -9.44 9.52
N ASN A 6 15.10 -10.06 9.72
CA ASN A 6 14.68 -11.26 9.01
C ASN A 6 13.41 -11.04 8.15
N GLY A 7 13.05 -9.78 7.86
CA GLY A 7 11.86 -9.44 7.06
C GLY A 7 12.12 -9.58 5.55
N LEU A 8 12.15 -10.82 5.04
CA LEU A 8 12.56 -11.13 3.67
C LEU A 8 11.43 -11.14 2.62
N TRP A 9 10.19 -11.37 3.06
CA TRP A 9 9.03 -11.54 2.17
C TRP A 9 7.95 -10.53 2.49
N VAL A 10 7.20 -10.11 1.46
CA VAL A 10 5.99 -9.30 1.59
C VAL A 10 4.86 -9.94 0.81
N GLU A 11 3.68 -10.03 1.41
CA GLU A 11 2.49 -10.46 0.70
C GLU A 11 1.97 -9.32 -0.17
N HIS A 12 1.72 -9.60 -1.45
CA HIS A 12 1.15 -8.64 -2.38
C HIS A 12 -0.35 -8.87 -2.51
N MET A 13 -1.15 -7.95 -1.94
CA MET A 13 -2.61 -8.05 -1.91
C MET A 13 -3.28 -6.84 -2.57
N PRO A 14 -3.76 -6.95 -3.83
CA PRO A 14 -4.27 -5.80 -4.59
C PRO A 14 -5.68 -5.34 -4.19
N TRP A 15 -6.38 -6.11 -3.34
CA TRP A 15 -7.79 -5.90 -2.98
C TRP A 15 -8.17 -4.53 -2.42
N THR A 16 -7.22 -3.76 -1.89
CA THR A 16 -7.43 -2.46 -1.23
C THR A 16 -6.72 -1.33 -1.96
N PHE A 17 -6.03 -1.60 -3.06
CA PHE A 17 -5.20 -0.60 -3.73
C PHE A 17 -6.03 0.57 -4.27
N GLU A 18 -7.25 0.32 -4.74
CA GLU A 18 -8.19 1.37 -5.19
C GLU A 18 -8.49 2.42 -4.10
N MET A 19 -8.33 2.07 -2.82
CA MET A 19 -8.56 2.99 -1.70
C MET A 19 -7.46 4.04 -1.53
N PHE A 20 -6.32 3.92 -2.22
CA PHE A 20 -5.16 4.79 -2.08
C PHE A 20 -4.85 5.54 -3.38
N GLU A 21 -4.11 6.64 -3.29
CA GLU A 21 -3.69 7.43 -4.46
C GLU A 21 -2.62 6.70 -5.30
N GLU A 22 -1.81 5.85 -4.66
CA GLU A 22 -0.69 5.14 -5.26
C GLU A 22 -0.73 3.64 -4.92
N GLU A 23 -0.33 2.79 -5.88
CA GLU A 23 -0.16 1.35 -5.65
C GLU A 23 1.32 1.01 -5.37
N PRO A 24 1.62 0.00 -4.53
CA PRO A 24 2.98 -0.47 -4.32
C PRO A 24 3.64 -0.94 -5.63
N VAL A 25 4.81 -0.39 -5.94
CA VAL A 25 5.58 -0.78 -7.14
C VAL A 25 6.36 -2.06 -6.86
N VAL A 26 6.14 -3.09 -7.68
CA VAL A 26 6.94 -4.32 -7.68
C VAL A 26 7.84 -4.34 -8.92
N LYS A 27 9.15 -4.43 -8.70
CA LYS A 27 10.16 -4.50 -9.77
C LYS A 27 11.16 -5.60 -9.46
N ASP A 28 11.42 -6.46 -10.44
CA ASP A 28 12.37 -7.58 -10.33
C ASP A 28 12.11 -8.51 -9.13
N GLY A 29 10.83 -8.66 -8.74
CA GLY A 29 10.41 -9.46 -7.57
C GLY A 29 10.53 -8.75 -6.22
N TYR A 30 10.94 -7.47 -6.19
CA TYR A 30 11.06 -6.67 -4.99
C TYR A 30 10.01 -5.55 -4.94
N MET A 31 9.42 -5.34 -3.76
CA MET A 31 8.60 -4.14 -3.51
C MET A 31 9.53 -2.95 -3.28
N ILE A 32 9.33 -1.89 -4.04
CA ILE A 32 10.09 -0.65 -3.92
C ILE A 32 9.51 0.19 -2.79
N LEU A 33 10.37 0.69 -1.89
CA LEU A 33 9.93 1.56 -0.81
C LEU A 33 9.66 2.97 -1.35
N PRO A 34 8.56 3.61 -0.95
CA PRO A 34 8.30 5.00 -1.30
C PRO A 34 9.27 5.95 -0.58
N ASP A 35 9.65 7.05 -1.25
CA ASP A 35 10.52 8.09 -0.71
C ASP A 35 9.75 9.16 0.10
N GLY A 36 8.41 9.07 0.15
CA GLY A 36 7.52 9.98 0.86
C GLY A 36 7.55 9.81 2.39
N PRO A 37 7.01 10.79 3.14
CA PRO A 37 7.00 10.74 4.59
C PRO A 37 6.09 9.62 5.15
N GLY A 38 6.42 9.17 6.36
CA GLY A 38 5.60 8.20 7.09
C GLY A 38 5.64 6.81 6.47
N ILE A 39 4.46 6.21 6.25
CA ILE A 39 4.32 4.92 5.58
C ILE A 39 4.17 5.04 4.05
N GLY A 40 4.21 6.27 3.52
CA GLY A 40 4.22 6.53 2.07
C GLY A 40 2.92 6.21 1.34
N VAL A 41 1.75 6.42 1.97
CA VAL A 41 0.45 6.27 1.31
C VAL A 41 -0.50 7.41 1.70
N ASN A 42 -1.38 7.78 0.77
CA ASN A 42 -2.51 8.68 0.99
C ASN A 42 -3.80 7.99 0.55
N PHE A 43 -4.91 8.31 1.22
CA PHE A 43 -6.22 7.80 0.82
C PHE A 43 -6.76 8.52 -0.40
N ASN A 44 -7.35 7.76 -1.32
CA ASN A 44 -8.19 8.31 -2.36
C ASN A 44 -9.60 8.54 -1.80
N GLU A 45 -9.85 9.74 -1.28
CA GLU A 45 -11.12 10.10 -0.63
C GLU A 45 -12.34 9.82 -1.52
N SER A 46 -12.21 10.03 -2.83
CA SER A 46 -13.31 9.79 -3.78
C SER A 46 -13.63 8.30 -3.94
N ALA A 47 -12.61 7.43 -3.90
CA ALA A 47 -12.79 5.97 -3.97
C ALA A 47 -13.35 5.40 -2.67
N LEU A 48 -12.96 5.99 -1.52
CA LEU A 48 -13.42 5.55 -0.20
C LEU A 48 -14.94 5.63 -0.02
N GLU A 49 -15.62 6.55 -0.72
CA GLU A 49 -17.10 6.65 -0.71
C GLU A 49 -17.78 5.29 -0.98
N LYS A 50 -17.21 4.46 -1.84
CA LYS A 50 -17.76 3.13 -2.20
C LYS A 50 -17.69 2.13 -1.05
N TYR A 51 -16.77 2.33 -0.11
CA TYR A 51 -16.44 1.38 0.95
C TYR A 51 -16.85 1.86 2.35
N LYS A 52 -17.55 2.99 2.43
CA LYS A 52 -18.08 3.51 3.70
C LYS A 52 -19.06 2.51 4.31
N HIS A 53 -18.82 2.16 5.58
CA HIS A 53 -19.76 1.37 6.37
C HIS A 53 -21.09 2.12 6.51
N GLN A 54 -22.21 1.43 6.28
CA GLN A 54 -23.54 2.06 6.20
C GLN A 54 -24.37 1.98 7.50
N GLY A 55 -23.84 1.37 8.56
CA GLY A 55 -24.58 1.13 9.81
C GLY A 55 -25.56 -0.03 9.74
#